data_AF-A0A2N2C316-F1
#
_entry.id   AF-A0A2N2C316-F1
#
_cell.length_a   1.000
_cell.length_b   1.000
_cell.length_c   1.000
_cell.angle_alpha   90.00
_cell.angle_beta   90.00
_cell.angle_gamma   90.00
#
_symmetry.space_group_name_H-M   'P 1'
#
loop_
_entity.id
_entity.type
_entity.pdbx_description
1 polymer ?
#
loop_
_entity_poly.entity_id
_entity_poly.type
_entity_poly.pdbx_seq_one_letter_code
_entity_poly.pdbx_strand_id
1 'polypeptide(L)'
;MSKRKILFDTDPGIDDAVALLTLLNYEPFDVLGITTVAGNKGIEHTTDNASKLVRYTRKDIRVYRGAHSSYPRVKAGLPAEGRDGGNVHGEDGLGGVALPVDPSNISSKSAIDFILDTVSKYPGEVEIISVGPMTNLALAIDKDEATMRKVKKIYSMGGGVYRGNVTPVAEFNYWFDTQSVEKVYSLGNDVDIVMVGLDATHQVIFDANDLAFIRLAAGEKGELIYAMVQDYLNAYWKFNKYIGIVIHDLLPVLMAIDPSVCSRLVQSNLRIVHEGLTKGQCIVDLVDSWKLEKNAFVAMDMDVGKCKELFMEVCFGKEVKENYRSVFPTL
;
A
#
# COMPACT_ATOMS: atom_id res chain seq x y z
N MET A 1 23.36 -4.74 12.42
CA MET A 1 22.59 -5.69 11.59
C MET A 1 22.46 -5.10 10.20
N SER A 2 22.44 -5.91 9.14
CA SER A 2 22.19 -5.40 7.78
C SER A 2 20.77 -4.84 7.68
N LYS A 3 20.59 -3.70 7.02
CA LYS A 3 19.27 -3.12 6.75
C LYS A 3 18.41 -4.10 5.93
N ARG A 4 17.10 -4.12 6.18
CA ARG A 4 16.14 -4.94 5.40
C ARG A 4 15.89 -4.28 4.05
N LYS A 5 15.98 -5.05 2.98
CA LYS A 5 15.85 -4.55 1.60
C LYS A 5 14.38 -4.46 1.21
N ILE A 6 13.89 -3.24 1.02
CA ILE A 6 12.49 -2.97 0.70
C ILE A 6 12.36 -2.44 -0.72
N LEU A 7 11.40 -3.00 -1.46
CA LEU A 7 10.85 -2.41 -2.68
C LEU A 7 9.41 -1.99 -2.37
N PHE A 8 9.04 -0.76 -2.75
CA PHE A 8 7.70 -0.22 -2.52
C PHE A 8 6.96 -0.03 -3.85
N ASP A 9 5.86 -0.74 -4.06
CA ASP A 9 5.03 -0.69 -5.27
C ASP A 9 3.69 -0.02 -4.95
N THR A 10 3.40 1.10 -5.61
CA THR A 10 2.38 2.06 -5.16
C THR A 10 1.71 2.78 -6.33
N ASP A 11 0.55 3.37 -6.10
CA ASP A 11 -0.18 4.21 -7.05
C ASP A 11 -0.56 5.56 -6.42
N PRO A 12 0.41 6.42 -6.07
CA PRO A 12 0.22 7.42 -5.02
C PRO A 12 -1.05 8.26 -5.07
N GLY A 13 -1.96 7.92 -4.15
CA GLY A 13 -2.99 8.75 -3.55
C GLY A 13 -2.57 9.30 -2.19
N ILE A 14 -3.54 9.81 -1.43
CA ILE A 14 -3.34 10.46 -0.13
C ILE A 14 -2.79 9.47 0.92
N ASP A 15 -3.33 8.26 1.00
CA ASP A 15 -2.90 7.23 1.94
C ASP A 15 -1.56 6.59 1.54
N ASP A 16 -1.30 6.33 0.26
CA ASP A 16 0.02 5.95 -0.24
C ASP A 16 1.09 6.98 0.17
N ALA A 17 0.77 8.28 0.07
CA ALA A 17 1.70 9.34 0.41
C ALA A 17 2.11 9.28 1.88
N VAL A 18 1.15 9.07 2.79
CA VAL A 18 1.44 8.90 4.23
C VAL A 18 2.25 7.62 4.47
N ALA A 19 1.91 6.52 3.79
CA ALA A 19 2.64 5.26 3.89
C ALA A 19 4.10 5.39 3.43
N LEU A 20 4.31 6.04 2.28
CA LEU A 20 5.63 6.28 1.71
C LEU A 20 6.47 7.20 2.59
N LEU A 21 5.90 8.31 3.08
CA LEU A 21 6.61 9.22 3.99
C LEU A 21 7.01 8.51 5.29
N THR A 22 6.19 7.59 5.79
CA THR A 22 6.48 6.77 6.97
C THR A 22 7.60 5.77 6.66
N LEU A 23 7.49 5.05 5.55
CA LEU A 23 8.48 4.08 5.09
C LEU A 23 9.87 4.71 4.95
N LEU A 24 9.96 5.85 4.27
CA LEU A 24 11.22 6.55 3.99
C LEU A 24 11.86 7.15 5.25
N ASN A 25 11.10 7.34 6.33
CA ASN A 25 11.61 7.82 7.60
C ASN A 25 12.16 6.68 8.49
N TYR A 26 11.88 5.41 8.16
CA TYR A 26 12.32 4.26 8.95
C TYR A 26 13.72 3.77 8.54
N GLU A 27 14.75 4.29 9.21
CA GLU A 27 16.16 4.03 8.90
C GLU A 27 16.62 2.56 8.84
N PRO A 28 16.03 1.61 9.59
CA PRO A 28 16.40 0.19 9.46
C PRO A 28 16.03 -0.44 8.11
N PHE A 29 15.21 0.21 7.30
CA PHE A 29 14.94 -0.19 5.91
C PHE A 29 15.95 0.42 4.95
N ASP A 30 16.39 -0.41 4.01
CA ASP A 30 17.11 -0.05 2.81
C ASP A 30 16.11 -0.07 1.66
N VAL A 31 15.48 1.08 1.39
CA VAL A 31 14.49 1.23 0.33
C VAL A 31 15.22 1.33 -1.00
N LEU A 32 15.21 0.23 -1.75
CA LEU A 32 16.00 0.06 -2.98
C LEU A 32 15.45 0.87 -4.15
N GLY A 33 14.15 1.14 -4.14
CA GLY A 33 13.45 1.88 -5.18
C GLY A 33 11.94 1.82 -4.99
N ILE A 34 11.26 2.73 -5.69
CA ILE A 34 9.80 2.83 -5.68
C ILE A 34 9.30 2.53 -7.08
N THR A 35 8.38 1.58 -7.21
CA THR A 35 7.69 1.29 -8.47
C THR A 35 6.30 1.90 -8.44
N THR A 36 5.87 2.46 -9.57
CA THR A 36 4.52 3.04 -9.70
C THR A 36 3.65 2.23 -10.63
N VAL A 37 2.35 2.22 -10.35
CA VAL A 37 1.32 1.57 -11.17
C VAL A 37 0.14 2.51 -11.38
N ALA A 38 -0.66 2.28 -12.42
CA ALA A 38 -1.97 2.93 -12.55
C ALA A 38 -2.98 2.28 -11.60
N GLY A 39 -3.79 3.10 -10.94
CA GLY A 39 -4.79 2.68 -9.96
C GLY A 39 -5.64 3.88 -9.53
N ASN A 40 -5.38 4.46 -8.35
CA ASN A 40 -6.02 5.67 -7.83
C ASN A 40 -6.08 6.79 -8.87
N LYS A 41 -4.99 6.95 -9.63
CA LYS A 41 -4.91 7.80 -10.82
C LYS A 41 -4.20 7.07 -11.95
N GLY A 42 -4.22 7.67 -13.14
CA GLY A 42 -3.37 7.25 -14.25
C GLY A 42 -1.87 7.29 -13.89
N ILE A 43 -1.11 6.35 -14.46
CA ILE A 43 0.34 6.14 -14.21
C ILE A 43 1.22 7.41 -14.28
N GLU A 44 0.90 8.37 -15.15
CA GLU A 44 1.69 9.61 -15.23
C GLU A 44 1.53 10.44 -13.96
N HIS A 45 0.32 10.51 -13.40
CA HIS A 45 0.06 11.16 -12.12
C HIS A 45 0.69 10.39 -10.97
N THR A 46 0.54 9.06 -10.92
CA THR A 46 1.09 8.26 -9.81
C THR A 46 2.62 8.32 -9.79
N THR A 47 3.27 8.29 -10.97
CA THR A 47 4.73 8.45 -11.11
C THR A 47 5.21 9.85 -10.69
N ASP A 48 4.52 10.90 -11.13
CA ASP A 48 4.85 12.28 -10.76
C ASP A 48 4.67 12.51 -9.25
N ASN A 49 3.58 12.00 -8.67
CA ASN A 49 3.30 12.07 -7.24
C ASN A 49 4.36 11.33 -6.41
N ALA A 50 4.75 10.11 -6.79
CA ALA A 50 5.85 9.39 -6.15
C ALA A 50 7.15 10.21 -6.19
N SER A 51 7.49 10.79 -7.35
CA SER A 51 8.71 11.59 -7.52
C SER A 51 8.72 12.82 -6.61
N LYS A 52 7.60 13.55 -6.53
CA LYS A 52 7.41 14.70 -5.64
C LYS A 52 7.60 14.33 -4.16
N LEU A 53 7.02 13.21 -3.74
CA LEU A 53 7.12 12.72 -2.36
C LEU A 53 8.57 12.33 -2.01
N VAL A 54 9.25 11.59 -2.89
CA VAL A 54 10.69 11.28 -2.71
C VAL A 54 11.50 12.57 -2.61
N ARG A 55 11.27 13.52 -3.52
CA ARG A 55 11.97 14.80 -3.52
C ARG A 55 11.76 15.58 -2.23
N TYR A 56 10.53 15.59 -1.70
CA TYR A 56 10.21 16.20 -0.41
C TYR A 56 11.04 15.61 0.73
N THR A 57 11.23 14.29 0.77
CA THR A 57 12.07 13.63 1.80
C THR A 57 13.57 13.86 1.63
N ARG A 58 14.01 14.36 0.46
CA ARG A 58 15.43 14.55 0.07
C ARG A 58 16.26 13.26 0.10
N LYS A 59 15.59 12.09 0.03
CA LYS A 59 16.25 10.80 -0.10
C LYS A 59 16.68 10.59 -1.55
N ASP A 60 17.85 9.97 -1.75
CA ASP A 60 18.35 9.60 -3.07
C ASP A 60 17.78 8.24 -3.48
N ILE A 61 16.50 8.24 -3.86
CA ILE A 61 15.76 7.04 -4.27
C ILE A 61 15.17 7.27 -5.65
N ARG A 62 15.26 6.24 -6.51
CA ARG A 62 14.72 6.26 -7.86
C ARG A 62 13.27 5.79 -7.88
N VAL A 63 12.46 6.42 -8.72
CA VAL A 63 11.10 6.01 -9.05
C VAL A 63 11.09 5.34 -10.41
N TYR A 64 10.45 4.18 -10.53
CA TYR A 64 10.40 3.37 -11.73
C TYR A 64 8.96 3.27 -12.22
N ARG A 65 8.69 3.80 -13.41
CA ARG A 65 7.36 3.79 -14.00
C ARG A 65 6.96 2.37 -14.41
N GLY A 66 5.79 1.91 -13.98
CA GLY A 66 5.24 0.59 -14.28
C GLY A 66 4.03 0.61 -15.21
N ALA A 67 3.09 -0.30 -14.95
CA ALA A 67 1.97 -0.57 -15.84
C ALA A 67 0.95 0.59 -15.91
N HIS A 68 0.48 0.88 -17.13
CA HIS A 68 -0.48 1.95 -17.40
C HIS A 68 -1.96 1.52 -17.26
N SER A 69 -2.24 0.22 -17.17
CA SER A 69 -3.58 -0.38 -17.13
C SER A 69 -3.57 -1.74 -16.44
N SER A 70 -4.74 -2.31 -16.15
CA SER A 70 -4.85 -3.66 -15.55
C SER A 70 -4.45 -4.79 -16.49
N TYR A 71 -3.95 -5.88 -15.92
CA TYR A 71 -3.73 -7.17 -16.57
C TYR A 71 -5.08 -7.82 -16.96
N PRO A 72 -5.22 -8.42 -18.17
CA PRO A 72 -4.25 -8.64 -19.23
C PRO A 72 -4.33 -7.54 -20.33
N ARG A 73 -4.94 -6.38 -20.03
CA ARG A 73 -5.13 -5.25 -20.96
C ARG A 73 -3.88 -4.39 -21.14
N VAL A 74 -2.70 -4.94 -20.84
CA VAL A 74 -1.42 -4.37 -21.25
C VAL A 74 -1.15 -4.79 -22.70
N LYS A 75 -2.04 -4.40 -23.62
CA LYS A 75 -1.72 -4.34 -25.05
C LYS A 75 -1.31 -2.91 -25.36
N ALA A 76 -0.08 -2.76 -25.85
CA ALA A 76 0.49 -1.49 -26.30
C ALA A 76 -0.51 -0.76 -27.22
N GLY A 77 -0.90 0.45 -26.84
CA GLY A 77 -1.57 1.40 -27.75
C GLY A 77 -3.07 1.66 -27.56
N LEU A 78 -3.68 1.35 -26.42
CA LEU A 78 -5.01 1.91 -26.10
C LEU A 78 -4.88 3.01 -25.03
N PRO A 79 -5.52 4.18 -25.22
CA PRO A 79 -5.68 5.16 -24.15
C PRO A 79 -6.40 4.48 -22.98
N ALA A 80 -5.81 4.56 -21.79
CA ALA A 80 -6.47 4.14 -20.56
C ALA A 80 -7.64 5.09 -20.29
N GLU A 81 -8.80 4.85 -20.93
CA GLU A 81 -10.03 5.52 -20.56
C GLU A 81 -10.44 5.05 -19.16
N GLY A 82 -10.00 5.84 -18.17
CA GLY A 82 -10.78 6.25 -17.02
C GLY A 82 -11.34 5.13 -16.16
N ARG A 83 -10.47 4.52 -15.36
CA ARG A 83 -10.85 4.08 -14.01
C ARG A 83 -10.00 4.82 -13.00
N ASP A 84 -10.03 6.16 -13.06
CA ASP A 84 -9.59 6.96 -11.92
C ASP A 84 -10.38 6.49 -10.68
N GLY A 85 -9.70 6.29 -9.55
CA GLY A 85 -10.24 5.80 -8.28
C GLY A 85 -11.29 6.70 -7.61
N GLY A 86 -12.05 7.44 -8.41
CA GLY A 86 -12.98 8.46 -7.96
C GLY A 86 -12.26 9.71 -7.44
N ASN A 87 -13.06 10.74 -7.17
CA ASN A 87 -12.58 12.03 -6.66
C ASN A 87 -12.18 11.98 -5.17
N VAL A 88 -11.92 10.79 -4.61
CA VAL A 88 -11.63 10.58 -3.18
C VAL A 88 -10.25 11.14 -2.81
N HIS A 89 -9.29 11.07 -3.72
CA HIS A 89 -7.93 11.61 -3.53
C HIS A 89 -7.74 13.02 -4.11
N GLY A 90 -8.84 13.73 -4.38
CA GLY A 90 -8.81 15.05 -5.04
C GLY A 90 -8.44 14.99 -6.52
N GLU A 91 -8.29 16.16 -7.15
CA GLU A 91 -8.00 16.27 -8.58
C GLU A 91 -6.60 15.75 -8.93
N ASP A 92 -5.58 16.10 -8.13
CA ASP A 92 -4.17 15.77 -8.36
C ASP A 92 -3.70 14.47 -7.67
N GLY A 93 -4.54 13.86 -6.82
CA GLY A 93 -4.21 12.64 -6.07
C GLY A 93 -3.55 12.90 -4.71
N LEU A 94 -3.17 14.14 -4.38
CA LEU A 94 -2.46 14.51 -3.15
C LEU A 94 -3.18 15.61 -2.35
N GLY A 95 -4.44 15.89 -2.65
CA GLY A 95 -5.23 16.91 -1.93
C GLY A 95 -4.81 18.35 -2.24
N GLY A 96 -4.20 18.62 -3.40
CA GLY A 96 -3.88 19.98 -3.85
C GLY A 96 -2.66 20.62 -3.18
N VAL A 97 -1.84 19.84 -2.46
CA VAL A 97 -0.63 20.38 -1.80
C VAL A 97 0.51 20.61 -2.78
N ALA A 98 1.24 21.72 -2.59
CA ALA A 98 2.41 22.04 -3.41
C ALA A 98 3.64 21.27 -2.91
N LEU A 99 4.12 20.31 -3.70
CA LEU A 99 5.35 19.56 -3.45
C LEU A 99 6.45 19.92 -4.45
N PRO A 100 7.74 19.83 -4.05
CA PRO A 100 8.85 20.07 -4.95
C PRO A 100 8.88 19.03 -6.08
N VAL A 101 9.15 19.47 -7.30
CA VAL A 101 9.23 18.62 -8.49
C VAL A 101 10.69 18.36 -8.84
N ASP A 102 11.05 17.10 -9.07
CA ASP A 102 12.36 16.71 -9.56
C ASP A 102 12.24 15.50 -10.51
N PRO A 103 12.07 15.72 -11.81
CA PRO A 103 11.89 14.64 -12.76
C PRO A 103 13.14 13.75 -12.88
N SER A 104 14.31 14.18 -12.40
CA SER A 104 15.55 13.42 -12.51
C SER A 104 15.56 12.16 -11.64
N ASN A 105 14.66 12.07 -10.65
CA ASN A 105 14.46 10.87 -9.84
C ASN A 105 13.67 9.78 -10.55
N ILE A 106 13.02 10.09 -11.66
CA ILE A 106 12.29 9.11 -12.46
C ILE A 106 13.29 8.38 -13.37
N SER A 107 13.37 7.07 -13.21
CA SER A 107 14.22 6.20 -14.02
C SER A 107 13.65 6.02 -15.43
N SER A 108 14.52 5.86 -16.42
CA SER A 108 14.15 5.35 -17.74
C SER A 108 13.93 3.84 -17.76
N LYS A 109 14.36 3.11 -16.72
CA LYS A 109 14.11 1.68 -16.56
C LYS A 109 12.67 1.45 -16.11
N SER A 110 12.02 0.42 -16.65
CA SER A 110 10.66 0.04 -16.25
C SER A 110 10.62 -0.52 -14.83
N ALA A 111 9.47 -0.40 -14.15
CA ALA A 111 9.24 -1.05 -12.85
C ALA A 111 9.47 -2.57 -12.91
N ILE A 112 9.01 -3.22 -13.98
CA ILE A 112 9.12 -4.67 -14.16
C ILE A 112 10.59 -5.10 -14.22
N ASP A 113 11.40 -4.41 -15.02
CA ASP A 113 12.84 -4.69 -15.13
C ASP A 113 13.56 -4.41 -13.82
N PHE A 114 13.19 -3.32 -13.14
CA PHE A 114 13.76 -2.98 -11.85
C PHE A 114 13.45 -4.04 -10.79
N ILE A 115 12.21 -4.53 -10.70
CA ILE A 115 11.82 -5.61 -9.77
C ILE A 115 12.69 -6.84 -10.02
N LEU A 116 12.77 -7.31 -11.27
CA LEU A 116 13.51 -8.53 -11.62
C LEU A 116 15.02 -8.38 -11.39
N ASP A 117 15.62 -7.27 -11.80
CA ASP A 117 17.05 -6.98 -11.58
C ASP A 117 17.36 -6.94 -10.08
N THR A 118 16.47 -6.34 -9.29
CA THR A 118 16.63 -6.18 -7.84
C THR A 118 16.55 -7.52 -7.12
N VAL A 119 15.53 -8.33 -7.43
CA VAL A 119 15.37 -9.66 -6.84
C VAL A 119 16.48 -10.61 -7.29
N SER A 120 16.92 -10.52 -8.55
CA SER A 120 18.06 -11.29 -9.06
C SER A 120 19.37 -10.93 -8.34
N LYS A 121 19.55 -9.65 -8.01
CA LYS A 121 20.74 -9.16 -7.31
C LYS A 121 20.76 -9.58 -5.83
N TYR A 122 19.60 -9.71 -5.19
CA TYR A 122 19.47 -10.02 -3.77
C TYR A 122 18.45 -11.16 -3.52
N PRO A 123 18.72 -12.38 -4.03
CA PRO A 123 17.78 -13.48 -3.95
C PRO A 123 17.52 -13.89 -2.49
N GLY A 124 16.24 -14.01 -2.11
CA GLY A 124 15.83 -14.35 -0.75
C GLY A 124 15.92 -13.22 0.27
N GLU A 125 16.28 -11.99 -0.16
CA GLU A 125 16.45 -10.85 0.74
C GLU A 125 15.43 -9.71 0.52
N VAL A 126 14.89 -9.56 -0.68
CA VAL A 126 13.99 -8.46 -1.05
C VAL A 126 12.59 -8.70 -0.51
N GLU A 127 12.10 -7.74 0.28
CA GLU A 127 10.71 -7.69 0.71
C GLU A 127 9.98 -6.62 -0.11
N ILE A 128 8.81 -6.97 -0.64
CA ILE A 128 7.99 -6.06 -1.45
C ILE A 128 6.80 -5.61 -0.61
N ILE A 129 6.59 -4.31 -0.51
CA ILE A 129 5.37 -3.75 0.04
C ILE A 129 4.59 -3.19 -1.16
N SER A 130 3.50 -3.86 -1.55
CA SER A 130 2.65 -3.53 -2.69
C SER A 130 1.32 -2.98 -2.19
N VAL A 131 1.09 -1.70 -2.40
CA VAL A 131 -0.08 -0.97 -1.88
C VAL A 131 -1.02 -0.48 -2.96
N GLY A 132 -0.70 -0.74 -4.23
CA GLY A 132 -1.59 -0.52 -5.38
C GLY A 132 -2.03 -1.83 -6.05
N PRO A 133 -2.67 -1.73 -7.24
CA PRO A 133 -2.96 -2.90 -8.06
C PRO A 133 -1.71 -3.71 -8.39
N MET A 134 -1.75 -5.03 -8.20
CA MET A 134 -0.57 -5.91 -8.29
C MET A 134 -0.05 -6.17 -9.72
N THR A 135 -0.43 -5.33 -10.68
CA THR A 135 -0.14 -5.49 -12.11
C THR A 135 1.36 -5.58 -12.39
N ASN A 136 2.18 -4.73 -11.75
CA ASN A 136 3.63 -4.74 -11.92
C ASN A 136 4.23 -6.09 -11.53
N LEU A 137 3.78 -6.65 -10.40
CA LEU A 137 4.25 -7.94 -9.89
C LEU A 137 3.81 -9.08 -10.81
N ALA A 138 2.57 -9.08 -11.29
CA ALA A 138 2.10 -10.10 -12.24
C ALA A 138 2.87 -10.07 -13.57
N LEU A 139 3.18 -8.87 -14.11
CA LEU A 139 4.01 -8.73 -15.31
C LEU A 139 5.45 -9.18 -15.07
N ALA A 140 6.00 -8.96 -13.87
CA ALA A 140 7.31 -9.48 -13.49
C ALA A 140 7.31 -11.02 -13.42
N ILE A 141 6.23 -11.62 -12.90
CA ILE A 141 6.05 -13.08 -12.88
C ILE A 141 5.98 -13.64 -14.31
N ASP A 142 5.20 -13.02 -15.20
CA ASP A 142 5.11 -13.48 -16.60
C ASP A 142 6.44 -13.36 -17.34
N LYS A 143 7.27 -12.38 -16.98
CA LYS A 143 8.59 -12.19 -17.57
C LYS A 143 9.64 -13.16 -17.02
N ASP A 144 9.68 -13.38 -15.71
CA ASP A 144 10.59 -14.33 -15.05
C ASP A 144 10.06 -14.77 -13.68
N GLU A 145 9.21 -15.81 -13.69
CA GLU A 145 8.63 -16.42 -12.50
C GLU A 145 9.69 -17.01 -11.57
N ALA A 146 10.77 -17.59 -12.10
CA ALA A 146 11.82 -18.20 -11.30
C ALA A 146 12.58 -17.16 -10.46
N THR A 147 12.74 -15.94 -10.99
CA THR A 147 13.26 -14.81 -10.21
C THR A 147 12.24 -14.34 -9.19
N MET A 148 10.96 -14.20 -9.54
CA MET A 148 9.93 -13.76 -8.58
C MET A 148 9.72 -14.73 -7.42
N ARG A 149 9.94 -16.04 -7.60
CA ARG A 149 9.95 -17.03 -6.50
C ARG A 149 11.08 -16.83 -5.48
N LYS A 150 12.05 -15.95 -5.76
CA LYS A 150 13.14 -15.59 -4.83
C LYS A 150 12.84 -14.34 -4.01
N VAL A 151 11.67 -13.72 -4.18
CA VAL A 151 11.21 -12.65 -3.28
C VAL A 151 11.09 -13.23 -1.87
N LYS A 152 11.60 -12.51 -0.88
CA LYS A 152 11.57 -12.98 0.51
C LYS A 152 10.16 -12.97 1.09
N LYS A 153 9.44 -11.86 0.85
CA LYS A 153 8.12 -11.62 1.44
C LYS A 153 7.39 -10.52 0.66
N ILE A 154 6.07 -10.62 0.57
CA ILE A 154 5.20 -9.59 0.01
C ILE A 154 4.21 -9.17 1.09
N TYR A 155 4.12 -7.86 1.36
CA TYR A 155 3.04 -7.25 2.13
C TYR A 155 2.13 -6.54 1.14
N SER A 156 0.89 -6.98 1.01
CA SER A 156 -0.05 -6.46 0.03
C SER A 156 -1.21 -5.76 0.73
N MET A 157 -1.41 -4.46 0.45
CA MET A 157 -2.69 -3.81 0.76
C MET A 157 -3.70 -4.26 -0.30
N GLY A 158 -4.79 -4.84 0.16
CA GLY A 158 -5.95 -5.08 -0.69
C GLY A 158 -6.77 -6.28 -0.27
N GLY A 159 -7.90 -6.44 -0.94
CA GLY A 159 -8.88 -7.46 -0.62
C GLY A 159 -9.67 -7.19 0.67
N GLY A 160 -10.59 -8.10 0.97
CA GLY A 160 -11.42 -8.08 2.17
C GLY A 160 -12.18 -9.38 2.29
N VAL A 161 -12.21 -9.93 3.50
CA VAL A 161 -12.86 -11.20 3.84
C VAL A 161 -14.37 -10.99 4.01
N TYR A 162 -14.76 -9.97 4.77
CA TYR A 162 -16.17 -9.73 5.10
C TYR A 162 -16.76 -8.48 4.44
N ARG A 163 -15.97 -7.73 3.66
CA ARG A 163 -16.41 -6.46 3.08
C ARG A 163 -15.61 -6.04 1.84
N GLY A 164 -16.23 -5.19 1.02
CA GLY A 164 -15.58 -4.38 -0.01
C GLY A 164 -15.70 -2.87 0.23
N ASN A 165 -15.04 -2.08 -0.61
CA ASN A 165 -15.14 -0.61 -0.66
C ASN A 165 -15.49 -0.06 -2.06
N VAL A 166 -15.32 -0.86 -3.13
CA VAL A 166 -15.78 -0.53 -4.49
C VAL A 166 -17.11 -1.18 -4.80
N THR A 167 -17.25 -2.45 -4.42
CA THR A 167 -18.52 -3.17 -4.44
C THR A 167 -18.80 -3.67 -3.03
N PRO A 168 -19.99 -4.25 -2.75
CA PRO A 168 -20.27 -4.82 -1.44
C PRO A 168 -19.23 -5.86 -0.98
N VAL A 169 -18.54 -6.52 -1.92
CA VAL A 169 -17.65 -7.66 -1.65
C VAL A 169 -16.21 -7.46 -2.14
N ALA A 170 -15.91 -6.39 -2.87
CA ALA A 170 -14.60 -6.18 -3.49
C ALA A 170 -13.93 -4.90 -3.04
N GLU A 171 -12.64 -5.03 -2.73
CA GLU A 171 -11.71 -3.95 -2.44
C GLU A 171 -11.09 -3.43 -3.75
N PHE A 172 -10.81 -2.12 -3.84
CA PHE A 172 -10.33 -1.42 -5.04
C PHE A 172 -9.12 -2.07 -5.72
N ASN A 173 -7.99 -2.21 -5.05
CA ASN A 173 -6.74 -2.71 -5.64
C ASN A 173 -6.93 -4.10 -6.25
N TYR A 174 -7.61 -4.98 -5.51
CA TYR A 174 -7.81 -6.36 -5.97
C TYR A 174 -8.91 -6.46 -7.04
N TRP A 175 -9.94 -5.61 -6.96
CA TRP A 175 -10.98 -5.50 -7.98
C TRP A 175 -10.45 -4.93 -9.30
N PHE A 176 -9.53 -3.97 -9.21
CA PHE A 176 -8.94 -3.27 -10.34
C PHE A 176 -8.30 -4.26 -11.32
N ASP A 177 -7.57 -5.23 -10.76
CA ASP A 177 -6.90 -6.27 -11.49
C ASP A 177 -6.95 -7.62 -10.76
N THR A 178 -8.11 -8.28 -10.86
CA THR A 178 -8.31 -9.59 -10.23
C THR A 178 -7.32 -10.66 -10.73
N GLN A 179 -6.85 -10.54 -11.97
CA GLN A 179 -5.98 -11.55 -12.58
C GLN A 179 -4.55 -11.42 -12.07
N SER A 180 -4.06 -10.19 -11.86
CA SER A 180 -2.75 -9.99 -11.24
C SER A 180 -2.73 -10.50 -9.80
N VAL A 181 -3.83 -10.35 -9.05
CA VAL A 181 -3.96 -10.95 -7.72
C VAL A 181 -3.81 -12.47 -7.78
N GLU A 182 -4.59 -13.17 -8.62
CA GLU A 182 -4.47 -14.64 -8.73
C GLU A 182 -3.05 -15.06 -9.11
N LYS A 183 -2.43 -14.35 -10.06
CA LYS A 183 -1.05 -14.61 -10.49
C LYS A 183 -0.06 -14.46 -9.34
N VAL A 184 -0.11 -13.37 -8.58
CA VAL A 184 0.83 -13.15 -7.46
C VAL A 184 0.60 -14.16 -6.34
N TYR A 185 -0.66 -14.44 -5.97
CA TYR A 185 -0.97 -15.42 -4.92
C TYR A 185 -0.65 -16.88 -5.32
N SER A 186 -0.34 -17.15 -6.60
CA SER A 186 0.23 -18.44 -7.02
C SER A 186 1.67 -18.66 -6.54
N LEU A 187 2.37 -17.60 -6.12
CA LEU A 187 3.70 -17.69 -5.50
C LEU A 187 3.64 -18.09 -4.03
N GLY A 188 2.45 -18.15 -3.41
CA GLY A 188 2.28 -18.29 -1.96
C GLY A 188 2.84 -19.57 -1.33
N ASN A 189 3.29 -20.52 -2.15
CA ASN A 189 4.01 -21.72 -1.70
C ASN A 189 5.52 -21.49 -1.50
N ASP A 190 6.10 -20.49 -2.17
CA ASP A 190 7.53 -20.14 -2.09
C ASP A 190 7.76 -18.78 -1.41
N VAL A 191 6.78 -17.89 -1.48
CA VAL A 191 6.86 -16.52 -0.99
C VAL A 191 5.78 -16.29 0.06
N ASP A 192 6.17 -15.81 1.24
CA ASP A 192 5.21 -15.36 2.25
C ASP A 192 4.44 -14.13 1.71
N ILE A 193 3.14 -14.28 1.46
CA ILE A 193 2.28 -13.16 1.03
C ILE A 193 1.33 -12.80 2.16
N VAL A 194 1.46 -11.58 2.67
CA VAL A 194 0.60 -11.02 3.72
C VAL A 194 -0.46 -10.12 3.08
N MET A 195 -1.73 -10.56 3.11
CA MET A 195 -2.89 -9.76 2.76
C MET A 195 -3.25 -8.85 3.93
N VAL A 196 -3.18 -7.54 3.71
CA VAL A 196 -3.65 -6.51 4.64
C VAL A 196 -4.91 -5.89 4.07
N GLY A 197 -6.03 -6.57 4.31
CA GLY A 197 -7.31 -6.24 3.71
C GLY A 197 -8.15 -5.24 4.52
N LEU A 198 -9.37 -4.99 4.03
CA LEU A 198 -10.31 -4.05 4.64
C LEU A 198 -10.75 -4.43 6.05
N ASP A 199 -10.72 -5.72 6.41
CA ASP A 199 -11.05 -6.19 7.77
C ASP A 199 -10.03 -5.69 8.80
N ALA A 200 -8.74 -5.64 8.43
CA ALA A 200 -7.68 -5.10 9.27
C ALA A 200 -7.62 -3.57 9.21
N THR A 201 -7.58 -2.98 8.00
CA THR A 201 -7.34 -1.54 7.84
C THR A 201 -8.43 -0.69 8.48
N HIS A 202 -9.71 -1.08 8.35
CA HIS A 202 -10.82 -0.33 8.95
C HIS A 202 -10.88 -0.35 10.49
N GLN A 203 -10.07 -1.17 11.16
CA GLN A 203 -9.94 -1.12 12.63
C GLN A 203 -9.12 0.08 13.08
N VAL A 204 -8.18 0.54 12.24
CA VAL A 204 -7.27 1.64 12.56
C VAL A 204 -7.76 2.93 11.90
N ILE A 205 -8.74 3.54 12.54
CA ILE A 205 -9.26 4.85 12.14
C ILE A 205 -8.44 5.94 12.83
N PHE A 206 -7.88 6.86 12.05
CA PHE A 206 -7.31 8.11 12.53
C PHE A 206 -8.45 9.13 12.63
N ASP A 207 -8.92 9.37 13.84
CA ASP A 207 -10.05 10.25 14.10
C ASP A 207 -9.67 11.74 14.06
N ALA A 208 -10.65 12.62 14.21
CA ALA A 208 -10.39 14.05 14.21
C ALA A 208 -9.41 14.52 15.30
N ASN A 209 -9.35 13.86 16.46
CA ASN A 209 -8.39 14.19 17.50
C ASN A 209 -6.97 13.77 17.10
N ASP A 210 -6.82 12.60 16.48
CA ASP A 210 -5.55 12.15 15.93
C ASP A 210 -5.02 13.12 14.87
N LEU A 211 -5.87 13.51 13.93
CA LEU A 211 -5.51 14.43 12.85
C LEU A 211 -5.17 15.84 13.39
N ALA A 212 -5.96 16.35 14.34
CA ALA A 212 -5.66 17.61 15.00
C ALA A 212 -4.35 17.56 15.79
N PHE A 213 -4.08 16.45 16.48
CA PHE A 213 -2.81 16.23 17.18
C PHE A 213 -1.63 16.25 16.19
N ILE A 214 -1.70 15.47 15.11
CA ILE A 214 -0.65 15.41 14.07
C ILE A 214 -0.32 16.81 13.58
N ARG A 215 -1.36 17.59 13.24
CA ARG A 215 -1.20 18.96 12.78
C ARG A 215 -0.45 19.84 13.78
N LEU A 216 -0.88 19.81 15.04
CA LEU A 216 -0.39 20.72 16.09
C LEU A 216 0.98 20.31 16.66
N ALA A 217 1.30 19.01 16.67
CA ALA A 217 2.44 18.47 17.40
C ALA A 217 3.56 17.92 16.50
N ALA A 218 3.32 17.66 15.21
CA ALA A 218 4.28 16.99 14.34
C ALA A 218 4.97 17.92 13.30
N GLY A 219 4.97 19.23 13.56
CA GLY A 219 5.70 20.23 12.77
C GLY A 219 5.28 20.30 11.31
N GLU A 220 6.20 20.68 10.42
CA GLU A 220 5.92 20.89 8.99
C GLU A 220 5.36 19.63 8.30
N LYS A 221 5.83 18.43 8.68
CA LYS A 221 5.33 17.17 8.12
C LYS A 221 3.91 16.87 8.60
N GLY A 222 3.60 17.19 9.87
CA GLY A 222 2.26 17.08 10.43
C GLY A 222 1.26 17.99 9.72
N GLU A 223 1.61 19.27 9.53
CA GLU A 223 0.79 20.22 8.78
C GLU A 223 0.60 19.78 7.32
N LEU A 224 1.64 19.26 6.66
CA LEU A 224 1.54 18.71 5.30
C LEU A 224 0.54 17.55 5.22
N ILE A 225 0.68 16.55 6.10
CA ILE A 225 -0.23 15.40 6.12
C ILE A 225 -1.66 15.85 6.42
N TYR A 226 -1.84 16.76 7.39
CA TYR A 226 -3.15 17.32 7.71
C TYR A 226 -3.78 18.03 6.50
N ALA A 227 -2.99 18.79 5.74
CA ALA A 227 -3.46 19.46 4.53
C ALA A 227 -3.86 18.48 3.42
N MET A 228 -3.04 17.43 3.18
CA MET A 228 -3.34 16.39 2.19
C MET A 228 -4.67 15.69 2.45
N VAL A 229 -5.00 15.39 3.72
CA VAL A 229 -6.15 14.55 4.06
C VAL A 229 -7.50 15.29 4.15
N GLN A 230 -7.57 16.61 3.91
CA GLN A 230 -8.82 17.36 4.12
C GLN A 230 -9.97 16.87 3.22
N ASP A 231 -9.72 16.71 1.93
CA ASP A 231 -10.72 16.19 1.00
C ASP A 231 -11.06 14.73 1.28
N TYR A 232 -10.07 13.95 1.71
CA TYR A 232 -10.22 12.56 2.13
C TYR A 232 -11.15 12.46 3.36
N LEU A 233 -10.94 13.30 4.37
CA LEU A 233 -11.79 13.40 5.56
C LEU A 233 -13.24 13.74 5.18
N ASN A 234 -13.44 14.69 4.27
CA ASN A 234 -14.77 15.04 3.77
C ASN A 234 -15.44 13.87 3.03
N ALA A 235 -14.68 13.11 2.23
CA ALA A 235 -15.17 11.91 1.55
C ALA A 235 -15.59 10.83 2.56
N TYR A 236 -14.77 10.53 3.56
CA TYR A 236 -15.08 9.56 4.61
C TYR A 236 -16.32 9.94 5.42
N TRP A 237 -16.47 11.22 5.77
CA TRP A 237 -17.70 11.69 6.41
C TRP A 237 -18.93 11.52 5.49
N LYS A 238 -18.79 11.87 4.21
CA LYS A 238 -19.88 11.79 3.24
C LYS A 238 -20.37 10.36 3.03
N PHE A 239 -19.44 9.42 2.80
CA PHE A 239 -19.74 8.04 2.40
C PHE A 239 -19.84 7.06 3.56
N ASN A 240 -19.01 7.21 4.60
CA ASN A 240 -18.89 6.24 5.70
C ASN A 240 -19.40 6.78 7.05
N LYS A 241 -19.61 8.10 7.16
CA LYS A 241 -19.98 8.78 8.43
C LYS A 241 -18.93 8.63 9.53
N TYR A 242 -17.68 8.43 9.14
CA TYR A 242 -16.56 8.48 10.07
C TYR A 242 -16.11 9.93 10.29
N ILE A 243 -15.84 10.28 11.53
CA ILE A 243 -15.19 11.55 11.90
C ILE A 243 -13.68 11.27 11.96
N GLY A 244 -13.12 10.95 10.80
CA GLY A 244 -11.76 10.43 10.67
C GLY A 244 -11.54 9.79 9.31
N ILE A 245 -10.36 9.21 9.14
CA ILE A 245 -9.92 8.55 7.92
C ILE A 245 -9.32 7.19 8.24
N VAL A 246 -9.30 6.29 7.26
CA VAL A 246 -8.49 5.08 7.29
C VAL A 246 -7.34 5.29 6.32
N ILE A 247 -6.10 5.14 6.80
CA ILE A 247 -4.90 5.24 5.97
C ILE A 247 -4.49 3.82 5.59
N HIS A 248 -5.10 3.26 4.56
CA HIS A 248 -5.04 1.82 4.30
C HIS A 248 -3.60 1.31 4.10
N ASP A 249 -2.84 2.03 3.26
CA ASP A 249 -1.49 1.64 2.81
C ASP A 249 -0.42 1.73 3.90
N LEU A 250 -0.74 2.45 4.99
CA LEU A 250 0.13 2.55 6.15
C LEU A 250 0.26 1.19 6.86
N LEU A 251 -0.79 0.38 6.88
CA LEU A 251 -0.84 -0.85 7.68
C LEU A 251 0.17 -1.92 7.18
N PRO A 252 0.31 -2.20 5.87
CA PRO A 252 1.41 -3.03 5.36
C PRO A 252 2.80 -2.53 5.78
N VAL A 253 3.03 -1.21 5.78
CA VAL A 253 4.30 -0.61 6.22
C VAL A 253 4.52 -0.85 7.70
N LEU A 254 3.51 -0.59 8.54
CA LEU A 254 3.60 -0.83 9.99
C LEU A 254 3.82 -2.32 10.31
N MET A 255 3.12 -3.23 9.63
CA MET A 255 3.32 -4.67 9.79
C MET A 255 4.69 -5.15 9.31
N ALA A 256 5.25 -4.51 8.27
CA ALA A 256 6.62 -4.75 7.87
C ALA A 256 7.60 -4.27 8.93
N ILE A 257 7.36 -3.12 9.57
CA ILE A 257 8.22 -2.56 10.63
C ILE A 257 8.16 -3.41 11.90
N ASP A 258 6.95 -3.66 12.40
CA ASP A 258 6.69 -4.44 13.61
C ASP A 258 5.45 -5.33 13.40
N PRO A 259 5.62 -6.65 13.18
CA PRO A 259 4.50 -7.57 13.02
C PRO A 259 3.54 -7.63 14.21
N SER A 260 3.95 -7.19 15.41
CA SER A 260 3.12 -7.25 16.63
C SER A 260 1.96 -6.25 16.63
N VAL A 261 1.92 -5.34 15.66
CA VAL A 261 0.75 -4.47 15.41
C VAL A 261 -0.46 -5.25 14.88
N CYS A 262 -0.24 -6.46 14.33
CA CYS A 262 -1.31 -7.39 13.98
C CYS A 262 -1.48 -8.42 15.09
N SER A 263 -2.61 -8.36 15.79
CA SER A 263 -2.93 -9.27 16.90
C SER A 263 -3.46 -10.62 16.44
N ARG A 264 -4.02 -10.70 15.22
CA ARG A 264 -4.44 -11.96 14.59
C ARG A 264 -4.08 -12.02 13.12
N LEU A 265 -3.09 -12.86 12.82
CA LEU A 265 -2.66 -13.21 11.46
C LEU A 265 -3.04 -14.68 11.19
N VAL A 266 -3.84 -14.93 10.15
CA VAL A 266 -4.35 -16.27 9.81
C VAL A 266 -3.70 -16.77 8.53
N GLN A 267 -3.07 -17.94 8.56
CA GLN A 267 -2.62 -18.57 7.32
C GLN A 267 -3.79 -19.33 6.67
N SER A 268 -4.16 -18.98 5.44
CA SER A 268 -5.29 -19.58 4.74
C SER A 268 -5.06 -19.71 3.23
N ASN A 269 -5.97 -20.42 2.57
CA ASN A 269 -6.08 -20.40 1.12
C ASN A 269 -6.97 -19.21 0.73
N LEU A 270 -6.45 -18.38 -0.16
CA LEU A 270 -7.13 -17.24 -0.75
C LEU A 270 -7.36 -17.51 -2.24
N ARG A 271 -8.59 -17.24 -2.68
CA ARG A 271 -8.99 -17.19 -4.09
C ARG A 271 -9.67 -15.86 -4.38
N ILE A 272 -9.63 -15.41 -5.64
CA ILE A 272 -10.31 -14.19 -6.07
C ILE A 272 -11.27 -14.50 -7.21
N VAL A 273 -12.43 -13.85 -7.20
CA VAL A 273 -13.45 -14.00 -8.24
C VAL A 273 -13.17 -13.04 -9.41
N HIS A 274 -13.11 -13.53 -10.64
CA HIS A 274 -12.74 -12.71 -11.81
C HIS A 274 -13.92 -12.06 -12.54
N GLU A 275 -15.11 -12.63 -12.40
CA GLU A 275 -16.26 -12.30 -13.23
C GLU A 275 -17.58 -12.31 -12.44
N GLY A 276 -18.63 -11.78 -13.04
CA GLY A 276 -19.97 -11.73 -12.45
C GLY A 276 -20.15 -10.65 -11.38
N LEU A 277 -21.27 -10.75 -10.64
CA LEU A 277 -21.68 -9.76 -9.63
C LEU A 277 -20.69 -9.63 -8.47
N THR A 278 -19.92 -10.69 -8.20
CA THR A 278 -18.95 -10.76 -7.11
C THR A 278 -17.51 -10.64 -7.59
N LYS A 279 -17.26 -10.14 -8.81
CA LYS A 279 -15.91 -9.84 -9.29
C LYS A 279 -15.12 -9.05 -8.23
N GLY A 280 -13.90 -9.49 -7.95
CA GLY A 280 -12.99 -8.92 -6.96
C GLY A 280 -13.21 -9.40 -5.53
N GLN A 281 -14.22 -10.25 -5.28
CA GLN A 281 -14.40 -10.87 -3.97
C GLN A 281 -13.22 -11.79 -3.66
N CYS A 282 -12.61 -11.59 -2.48
CA CYS A 282 -11.64 -12.49 -1.91
C CYS A 282 -12.36 -13.58 -1.12
N ILE A 283 -12.17 -14.84 -1.52
CA ILE A 283 -12.68 -15.99 -0.79
C ILE A 283 -11.52 -16.56 0.02
N VAL A 284 -11.59 -16.35 1.34
CA VAL A 284 -10.60 -16.83 2.30
C VAL A 284 -11.21 -17.98 3.10
N ASP A 285 -10.65 -19.18 2.99
CA ASP A 285 -11.20 -20.40 3.59
C ASP A 285 -10.83 -20.51 5.09
N LEU A 286 -11.38 -19.62 5.91
CA LEU A 286 -11.10 -19.51 7.35
C LEU A 286 -11.49 -20.76 8.16
N VAL A 287 -12.38 -21.59 7.62
CA VAL A 287 -12.81 -22.86 8.25
C VAL A 287 -12.05 -24.07 7.71
N ASP A 288 -11.09 -23.86 6.81
CA ASP A 288 -10.30 -24.92 6.17
C ASP A 288 -11.18 -26.03 5.57
N SER A 289 -12.26 -25.65 4.87
CA SER A 289 -13.22 -26.57 4.26
C SER A 289 -12.73 -27.14 2.94
N TRP A 290 -11.91 -26.40 2.18
CA TRP A 290 -11.41 -26.82 0.87
C TRP A 290 -10.18 -27.72 0.95
N LYS A 291 -9.47 -27.71 2.09
CA LYS A 291 -8.22 -28.47 2.30
C LYS A 291 -7.17 -28.21 1.21
N LEU A 292 -7.17 -27.02 0.63
CA LEU A 292 -6.16 -26.57 -0.33
C LEU A 292 -4.92 -26.08 0.40
N GLU A 293 -3.78 -26.11 -0.31
CA GLU A 293 -2.53 -25.51 0.15
C GLU A 293 -2.73 -24.04 0.53
N LYS A 294 -2.12 -23.61 1.64
CA LYS A 294 -2.25 -22.25 2.14
C LYS A 294 -1.29 -21.36 1.38
N ASN A 295 -1.80 -20.30 0.75
CA ASN A 295 -1.03 -19.41 -0.11
C ASN A 295 -1.01 -17.95 0.38
N ALA A 296 -1.59 -17.68 1.55
CA ALA A 296 -1.71 -16.34 2.10
C ALA A 296 -1.63 -16.35 3.63
N PHE A 297 -1.01 -15.32 4.19
CA PHE A 297 -1.23 -14.85 5.55
C PHE A 297 -2.21 -13.68 5.50
N VAL A 298 -3.31 -13.76 6.23
CA VAL A 298 -4.39 -12.77 6.19
C VAL A 298 -4.44 -12.04 7.52
N ALA A 299 -4.17 -10.73 7.49
CA ALA A 299 -4.29 -9.88 8.66
C ALA A 299 -5.78 -9.66 8.96
N MET A 300 -6.20 -10.09 10.15
CA MET A 300 -7.61 -10.04 10.53
C MET A 300 -7.89 -9.06 11.67
N ASP A 301 -7.02 -8.99 12.67
CA ASP A 301 -7.20 -8.11 13.83
C ASP A 301 -5.92 -7.28 14.07
N MET A 302 -6.11 -6.00 14.40
CA MET A 302 -5.04 -5.03 14.62
C MET A 302 -5.04 -4.52 16.06
N ASP A 303 -3.85 -4.28 16.59
CA ASP A 303 -3.64 -3.54 17.83
C ASP A 303 -3.63 -2.04 17.49
N VAL A 304 -4.80 -1.39 17.61
CA VAL A 304 -5.02 -0.02 17.15
C VAL A 304 -4.09 0.97 17.85
N GLY A 305 -3.90 0.84 19.16
CA GLY A 305 -2.99 1.68 19.93
C GLY A 305 -1.56 1.56 19.42
N LYS A 306 -1.04 0.33 19.29
CA LYS A 306 0.31 0.12 18.73
C LYS A 306 0.46 0.64 17.31
N CYS A 307 -0.54 0.47 16.45
CA CYS A 307 -0.50 1.01 15.09
C CYS A 307 -0.31 2.52 15.10
N LYS A 308 -1.13 3.24 15.87
CA LYS A 308 -1.06 4.72 15.94
C LYS A 308 0.24 5.18 16.58
N GLU A 309 0.65 4.59 17.69
CA GLU A 309 1.91 4.93 18.35
C GLU A 309 3.14 4.67 17.48
N LEU A 310 3.18 3.53 16.80
CA LEU A 310 4.26 3.20 15.88
C LEU A 310 4.32 4.17 14.71
N PHE A 311 3.16 4.55 14.15
CA PHE A 311 3.08 5.59 13.14
C PHE A 311 3.62 6.93 13.65
N MET A 312 3.21 7.37 14.85
CA MET A 312 3.70 8.63 15.42
C MET A 312 5.23 8.61 15.60
N GLU A 313 5.78 7.51 16.15
CA GLU A 313 7.22 7.39 16.35
C GLU A 313 7.99 7.34 15.03
N VAL A 314 7.54 6.52 14.08
CA VAL A 314 8.26 6.32 12.83
C VAL A 314 8.15 7.55 11.95
N CYS A 315 6.98 8.18 11.83
CA CYS A 315 6.79 9.29 10.91
C CYS A 315 7.30 10.62 11.48
N PHE A 316 7.17 10.83 12.79
CA PHE A 316 7.40 12.13 13.44
C PHE A 316 8.43 12.11 14.58
N GLY A 317 8.84 10.93 15.05
CA GLY A 317 9.88 10.76 16.07
C GLY A 317 9.35 10.38 17.45
N LYS A 318 10.26 9.90 18.31
CA LYS A 318 9.94 9.37 19.65
C LYS A 318 9.23 10.38 20.55
N GLU A 319 9.64 11.65 20.52
CA GLU A 319 9.02 12.70 21.33
C GLU A 319 7.55 12.90 20.98
N VAL A 320 7.20 12.90 19.68
CA VAL A 320 5.81 13.03 19.23
C VAL A 320 4.97 11.83 19.68
N LYS A 321 5.53 10.60 19.64
CA LYS A 321 4.84 9.42 20.20
C LYS A 321 4.59 9.55 21.70
N GLU A 322 5.58 9.92 22.50
CA GLU A 322 5.38 10.05 23.96
C GLU A 322 4.37 11.16 24.28
N ASN A 323 4.39 12.27 23.54
CA ASN A 323 3.35 13.30 23.63
C ASN A 323 1.97 12.75 23.26
N TYR A 324 1.87 11.97 22.18
CA TYR A 324 0.62 11.34 21.76
C TYR A 324 0.06 10.41 22.84
N ARG A 325 0.89 9.54 23.44
CA ARG A 325 0.52 8.69 24.58
C ARG A 325 0.01 9.48 25.78
N SER A 326 0.62 10.62 26.07
CA SER A 326 0.20 11.46 27.19
C SER A 326 -1.18 12.09 26.99
N VAL A 327 -1.55 12.39 25.74
CA VAL A 327 -2.84 12.97 25.36
C VAL A 327 -3.92 11.87 25.23
N PHE A 328 -3.55 10.68 24.75
CA PHE A 328 -4.45 9.56 24.50
C PHE A 328 -4.03 8.30 25.31
N PRO A 329 -4.11 8.33 26.65
CA PRO A 329 -3.55 7.28 27.52
C PRO A 329 -4.35 5.96 27.52
N THR A 330 -5.49 5.90 26.84
CA THR A 330 -6.42 4.75 26.86
C THR A 330 -6.49 3.98 25.54
N LEU A 331 -5.52 4.19 24.64
CA LEU A 331 -5.44 3.48 23.36
C LEU A 331 -4.88 2.06 23.49
#